data_AF-A0AA85K049-F1
#
_entry.id   AF-A0AA85K049-F1
#
_cell.length_a   1.000
_cell.length_b   1.000
_cell.length_c   1.000
_cell.angle_alpha   90.00
_cell.angle_beta   90.00
_cell.angle_gamma   90.00
#
_symmetry.space_group_name_H-M   'P 1'
#
loop_
_entity.id
_entity.type
_entity.pdbx_description
1 polymer ?
#
loop_
_entity_poly.entity_id
_entity_poly.type
_entity_poly.pdbx_seq_one_letter_code
_entity_poly.pdbx_strand_id
1 'polypeptide(L)'
;MCTTSSTTSLPIPKLGVSVVQSCNIILHLMGANRMANIRRLQLKVFRKLCILSASSPRRTVSSAYYKNRPMLQIKSDCIFCSIASGKTDQPIRSETDNVAIFDDRSPKARYHFQCVPKTHIRDPKKLTHKDIPLVREMVNCGKQLVTNQLHLNPEDFLFGFHWPPFNSVHHLHLHILGPKRFMKFNPMFNSRFNIFRDVERVLNELESKQSVS
;
A
#
# COMPACT_ATOMS: atom_id res chain seq x y z
N MET A 1 -9.41 -10.07 -71.80
CA MET A 1 -9.20 -10.66 -70.45
C MET A 1 -9.07 -9.51 -69.47
N CYS A 2 -10.08 -9.34 -68.61
CA CYS A 2 -10.21 -8.30 -67.59
C CYS A 2 -9.31 -8.57 -66.38
N THR A 3 -8.93 -7.50 -65.68
CA THR A 3 -8.89 -7.32 -64.20
C THR A 3 -8.31 -5.92 -63.93
N THR A 4 -9.16 -4.90 -63.74
CA THR A 4 -9.62 -4.33 -62.46
C THR A 4 -8.54 -3.80 -61.51
N SER A 5 -8.62 -2.48 -61.33
CA SER A 5 -8.09 -1.60 -60.29
C SER A 5 -8.18 -2.11 -58.84
N SER A 6 -7.22 -1.72 -58.00
CA SER A 6 -7.53 -1.13 -56.69
C SER A 6 -6.35 -0.33 -56.12
N THR A 7 -6.64 0.94 -55.85
CA THR A 7 -5.90 1.88 -55.01
C THR A 7 -6.16 1.59 -53.54
N THR A 8 -5.12 1.54 -52.72
CA THR A 8 -5.20 1.84 -51.28
C THR A 8 -3.90 2.47 -50.79
N SER A 9 -4.05 3.62 -50.14
CA SER A 9 -3.02 4.50 -49.62
C SER A 9 -2.77 4.25 -48.12
N LEU A 10 -1.48 4.15 -47.76
CA LEU A 10 -0.80 4.55 -46.49
C LEU A 10 -1.22 3.85 -45.15
N PRO A 11 -0.33 3.71 -44.14
CA PRO A 11 0.82 4.58 -43.87
C PRO A 11 2.17 3.92 -43.54
N ILE A 12 3.18 4.79 -43.68
CA ILE A 12 4.58 4.69 -43.26
C ILE A 12 4.70 4.47 -41.74
N PRO A 13 5.61 3.62 -41.26
CA PRO A 13 5.90 3.47 -39.84
C PRO A 13 6.58 4.73 -39.30
N LYS A 14 5.98 5.39 -38.31
CA LYS A 14 6.68 6.42 -37.53
C LYS A 14 7.66 5.74 -36.57
N LEU A 15 8.94 6.09 -36.75
CA LEU A 15 9.99 6.14 -35.72
C LEU A 15 9.40 6.46 -34.34
N GLY A 16 9.91 5.99 -33.22
CA GLY A 16 11.24 5.49 -32.96
C GLY A 16 11.45 5.61 -31.45
N VAL A 17 12.04 4.56 -30.92
CA VAL A 17 12.72 4.37 -29.64
C VAL A 17 13.21 5.67 -28.95
N SER A 18 13.03 5.71 -27.61
CA SER A 18 13.90 6.35 -26.60
C SER A 18 13.44 7.67 -25.93
N VAL A 19 13.19 7.60 -24.62
CA VAL A 19 13.60 8.66 -23.65
C VAL A 19 14.23 8.07 -22.36
N VAL A 20 14.62 6.79 -22.33
CA VAL A 20 15.27 6.20 -21.12
C VAL A 20 16.68 5.72 -21.40
N GLN A 21 17.20 5.87 -22.62
CA GLN A 21 18.49 5.29 -22.99
C GLN A 21 19.40 6.29 -23.70
N SER A 22 19.73 7.38 -23.02
CA SER A 22 20.84 8.29 -23.40
C SER A 22 21.29 9.15 -22.21
N CYS A 23 21.77 8.53 -21.12
CA CYS A 23 22.46 9.26 -20.05
C CYS A 23 23.57 8.47 -19.33
N ASN A 24 24.16 7.47 -19.99
CA ASN A 24 25.31 6.73 -19.45
C ASN A 24 26.62 6.87 -20.25
N ILE A 25 26.69 7.83 -21.18
CA ILE A 25 27.93 8.17 -21.89
C ILE A 25 28.14 9.68 -21.75
N ILE A 26 28.63 10.09 -20.58
CA ILE A 26 29.52 11.21 -20.24
C ILE A 26 29.60 11.15 -18.70
N LEU A 27 30.28 10.11 -18.18
CA LEU A 27 30.52 9.96 -16.75
C LEU A 27 31.96 9.51 -16.46
N HIS A 28 32.92 9.98 -17.25
CA HIS A 28 34.33 9.66 -17.04
C HIS A 28 35.31 10.84 -16.96
N LEU A 29 34.85 12.10 -16.99
CA LEU A 29 35.77 13.25 -16.89
C LEU A 29 35.23 14.47 -16.12
N MET A 30 34.54 14.30 -14.98
CA MET A 30 34.24 15.46 -14.11
C MET A 30 34.28 15.10 -12.61
N GLY A 31 35.13 15.83 -11.87
CA GLY A 31 35.42 15.62 -10.46
C GLY A 31 34.24 15.81 -9.48
N ALA A 32 34.44 15.29 -8.26
CA ALA A 32 33.44 15.06 -7.21
C ALA A 32 32.58 16.28 -6.79
N ASN A 33 33.00 17.52 -7.08
CA ASN A 33 32.30 18.73 -6.67
C ASN A 33 31.14 19.17 -7.60
N ARG A 34 30.92 18.53 -8.76
CA ARG A 34 29.73 18.79 -9.62
C ARG A 34 28.54 17.88 -9.34
N MET A 35 28.71 16.77 -8.61
CA MET A 35 27.62 15.81 -8.31
C MET A 35 26.60 16.34 -7.30
N ALA A 36 27.02 17.19 -6.36
CA ALA A 36 26.14 17.72 -5.32
C ALA A 36 25.09 18.69 -5.87
N ASN A 37 25.43 19.48 -6.90
CA ASN A 37 24.50 20.44 -7.50
C ASN A 37 23.45 19.76 -8.40
N ILE A 38 23.82 18.71 -9.14
CA ILE A 38 22.87 17.96 -10.00
C ILE A 38 21.85 17.21 -9.14
N ARG A 39 22.26 16.62 -8.00
CA ARG A 39 21.34 15.99 -7.05
C ARG A 39 20.35 17.00 -6.45
N ARG A 40 20.80 18.22 -6.11
CA ARG A 40 19.92 19.29 -5.61
C ARG A 40 18.93 19.81 -6.65
N LEU A 41 19.31 19.85 -7.93
CA LEU A 41 18.41 20.23 -9.02
C LEU A 41 17.38 19.14 -9.35
N GLN A 42 17.79 17.88 -9.38
CA GLN A 42 16.90 16.72 -9.57
C GLN A 42 15.83 16.64 -8.46
N LEU A 43 16.21 16.83 -7.19
CA LEU A 43 15.28 16.85 -6.05
C LEU A 43 14.28 18.04 -6.08
N LYS A 44 14.69 19.20 -6.60
CA LYS A 44 13.81 20.37 -6.75
C LYS A 44 12.80 20.19 -7.88
N VAL A 45 13.21 19.59 -8.99
CA VAL A 45 12.31 19.28 -10.12
C VAL A 45 11.31 18.18 -9.74
N PHE A 46 11.73 17.14 -9.00
CA PHE A 46 10.83 16.11 -8.48
C PHE A 46 9.78 16.66 -7.49
N ARG A 47 10.19 17.55 -6.58
CA ARG A 47 9.26 18.23 -5.66
C ARG A 47 8.25 19.11 -6.39
N LYS A 48 8.64 19.76 -7.49
CA LYS A 48 7.76 20.65 -8.25
C LYS A 48 6.77 19.89 -9.14
N LEU A 49 7.12 18.69 -9.63
CA LEU A 49 6.18 17.81 -10.32
C LEU A 49 5.16 17.16 -9.36
N CYS A 50 5.55 16.75 -8.15
CA CYS A 50 4.61 16.17 -7.18
C CYS A 50 3.55 17.18 -6.67
N ILE A 51 3.88 18.48 -6.62
CA ILE A 51 2.92 19.52 -6.17
C ILE A 51 1.84 19.79 -7.24
N LEU A 52 2.15 19.58 -8.53
CA LEU A 52 1.21 19.84 -9.62
C LEU A 52 0.21 18.70 -9.87
N SER A 53 0.32 17.56 -9.17
CA SER A 53 -0.73 16.51 -9.17
C SER A 53 -1.60 16.53 -7.91
N ALA A 54 -1.43 17.52 -7.02
CA ALA A 54 -2.14 17.64 -5.76
C ALA A 54 -3.52 18.28 -5.93
N SER A 55 -4.42 17.58 -6.63
CA SER A 55 -5.86 17.79 -6.48
C SER A 55 -6.57 16.46 -6.73
N SER A 56 -6.27 15.46 -5.90
CA SER A 56 -7.11 14.27 -5.85
C SER A 56 -8.45 14.68 -5.23
N PRO A 57 -9.59 14.45 -5.90
CA PRO A 57 -10.90 14.77 -5.34
C PRO A 57 -11.06 14.08 -3.99
N ARG A 58 -11.69 14.78 -3.03
CA ARG A 58 -12.04 14.26 -1.70
C ARG A 58 -12.75 12.90 -1.87
N ARG A 59 -12.02 11.78 -1.68
CA ARG A 59 -12.52 10.43 -2.05
C ARG A 59 -13.50 9.92 -1.01
N THR A 60 -14.76 9.83 -1.41
CA THR A 60 -15.81 9.16 -0.66
C THR A 60 -15.62 7.65 -0.71
N VAL A 61 -15.68 6.98 0.44
CA VAL A 61 -15.71 5.51 0.57
C VAL A 61 -16.99 4.98 -0.10
N SER A 62 -16.91 4.64 -1.40
CA SER A 62 -18.07 4.27 -2.24
C SER A 62 -18.05 2.80 -2.71
N SER A 63 -17.23 1.95 -2.09
CA SER A 63 -17.25 0.52 -2.37
C SER A 63 -18.57 -0.14 -1.97
N ALA A 64 -19.01 -1.15 -2.73
CA ALA A 64 -20.16 -1.99 -2.40
C ALA A 64 -20.06 -2.61 -1.00
N TYR A 65 -18.84 -2.86 -0.52
CA TYR A 65 -18.59 -3.33 0.85
C TYR A 65 -19.12 -2.35 1.91
N TYR A 66 -18.97 -1.03 1.70
CA TYR A 66 -19.42 -0.01 2.65
C TYR A 66 -20.86 0.46 2.46
N LYS A 67 -21.42 0.34 1.25
CA LYS A 67 -22.81 0.74 0.95
C LYS A 67 -23.84 0.04 1.86
N ASN A 68 -23.51 -1.12 2.42
CA ASN A 68 -24.39 -1.92 3.28
C ASN A 68 -24.02 -1.90 4.79
N ARG A 69 -23.12 -0.99 5.24
CA ARG A 69 -22.76 -0.82 6.67
C ARG A 69 -22.76 0.67 7.10
N PRO A 70 -23.92 1.23 7.48
CA PRO A 70 -24.04 2.65 7.84
C PRO A 70 -23.29 3.06 9.13
N MET A 71 -22.82 2.09 9.93
CA MET A 71 -22.12 2.34 11.20
C MET A 71 -20.58 2.33 11.12
N LEU A 72 -20.00 2.06 9.95
CA LEU A 72 -18.55 2.18 9.73
C LEU A 72 -18.20 3.61 9.30
N GLN A 73 -18.26 4.54 10.25
CA GLN A 73 -18.00 5.97 10.01
C GLN A 73 -16.51 6.32 10.10
N ILE A 74 -16.12 7.46 9.55
CA ILE A 74 -14.82 8.08 9.81
C ILE A 74 -14.89 8.72 11.20
N LYS A 75 -13.95 8.38 12.09
CA LYS A 75 -13.90 8.95 13.44
C LYS A 75 -12.94 10.15 13.46
N SER A 76 -13.42 11.35 13.80
CA SER A 76 -12.66 12.59 13.69
C SER A 76 -11.45 12.67 14.61
N ASP A 77 -11.51 12.04 15.78
CA ASP A 77 -10.44 11.96 16.78
C ASP A 77 -9.47 10.79 16.54
N CYS A 78 -9.68 9.99 15.50
CA CYS A 78 -8.80 8.88 15.15
C CYS A 78 -7.67 9.33 14.23
N ILE A 79 -6.43 9.15 14.67
CA ILE A 79 -5.23 9.45 13.88
C ILE A 79 -5.17 8.62 12.58
N PHE A 80 -5.56 7.34 12.60
CA PHE A 80 -5.54 6.49 11.41
C PHE A 80 -6.65 6.86 10.42
N CYS A 81 -7.82 7.31 10.89
CA CYS A 81 -8.82 7.92 10.01
C CYS A 81 -8.28 9.20 9.36
N SER A 82 -7.55 10.03 10.11
CA SER A 82 -6.97 11.27 9.59
C SER A 82 -5.90 10.99 8.54
N ILE A 83 -5.02 10.01 8.77
CA ILE A 83 -4.02 9.57 7.78
C ILE A 83 -4.72 9.01 6.54
N ALA A 84 -5.65 8.07 6.69
CA ALA A 84 -6.33 7.42 5.57
C ALA A 84 -7.21 8.38 4.73
N SER A 85 -7.61 9.53 5.30
CA SER A 85 -8.34 10.60 4.60
C SER A 85 -7.44 11.71 4.05
N GLY A 86 -6.11 11.59 4.18
CA GLY A 86 -5.16 12.58 3.67
C GLY A 86 -5.15 13.90 4.44
N LYS A 87 -5.59 13.91 5.70
CA LYS A 87 -5.60 15.11 6.56
C LYS A 87 -4.28 15.33 7.32
N THR A 88 -3.29 14.48 7.12
CA THR A 88 -1.97 14.55 7.75
C THR A 88 -0.88 14.55 6.68
N ASP A 89 0.34 14.92 7.06
CA ASP A 89 1.51 14.89 6.18
C ASP A 89 2.11 13.48 6.01
N GLN A 90 1.49 12.45 6.60
CA GLN A 90 1.96 11.07 6.50
C GLN A 90 1.77 10.57 5.06
N PRO A 91 2.85 10.22 4.34
CA PRO A 91 2.73 9.75 2.96
C PRO A 91 2.00 8.40 2.90
N ILE A 92 1.06 8.30 1.95
CA ILE A 92 0.43 7.04 1.58
C ILE A 92 1.34 6.33 0.57
N ARG A 93 1.77 5.11 0.92
CA ARG A 93 2.63 4.25 0.08
C ARG A 93 1.82 3.53 -0.99
N SER A 94 0.63 3.07 -0.63
CA SER A 94 -0.32 2.40 -1.50
C SER A 94 -1.72 2.58 -0.96
N GLU A 95 -2.73 2.58 -1.82
CA GLU A 95 -4.13 2.62 -1.41
C GLU A 95 -5.02 1.97 -2.46
N THR A 96 -6.19 1.53 -2.01
CA THR A 96 -7.33 1.16 -2.85
C THR A 96 -8.48 2.10 -2.53
N ASP A 97 -9.69 1.80 -3.03
CA ASP A 97 -10.89 2.52 -2.62
C ASP A 97 -11.24 2.31 -1.13
N ASN A 98 -10.77 1.22 -0.51
CA ASN A 98 -11.15 0.83 0.85
C ASN A 98 -10.01 0.89 1.86
N VAL A 99 -8.75 0.77 1.43
CA VAL A 99 -7.61 0.67 2.35
C VAL A 99 -6.51 1.64 1.99
N ALA A 100 -5.68 1.99 2.97
CA ALA A 100 -4.51 2.82 2.80
C ALA A 100 -3.32 2.22 3.57
N ILE A 101 -2.14 2.27 2.98
CA ILE A 101 -0.88 1.78 3.56
C ILE A 101 0.08 2.94 3.76
N PHE A 102 0.68 3.02 4.94
CA PHE A 102 1.69 4.01 5.29
C PHE A 102 2.75 3.41 6.22
N ASP A 103 3.88 4.11 6.35
CA ASP A 103 4.98 3.67 7.23
C ASP A 103 4.55 3.71 8.71
N ASP A 104 4.93 2.67 9.46
CA ASP A 104 4.76 2.69 10.91
C ASP A 104 5.74 3.70 11.54
N ARG A 105 5.25 4.49 12.52
CA ARG A 105 6.06 5.53 13.18
C ARG A 105 7.19 4.98 14.06
N SER A 106 7.10 3.72 14.49
CA SER A 106 8.04 3.06 15.40
C SER A 106 8.37 1.66 14.85
N PRO A 107 9.10 1.58 13.73
CA PRO A 107 9.32 0.34 13.00
C PRO A 107 9.97 -0.75 13.87
N LYS A 108 9.43 -1.99 13.78
CA LYS A 108 9.95 -3.18 14.48
C LYS A 108 10.63 -4.19 13.55
N ALA A 109 10.72 -3.85 12.27
CA ALA A 109 11.42 -4.58 11.22
C ALA A 109 12.03 -3.55 10.24
N ARG A 110 12.87 -4.02 9.30
CA ARG A 110 13.45 -3.15 8.26
C ARG A 110 12.38 -2.42 7.46
N TYR A 111 11.31 -3.12 7.12
CA TYR A 111 10.08 -2.56 6.60
C TYR A 111 8.96 -2.88 7.58
N HIS A 112 8.28 -1.85 8.06
CA HIS A 112 7.12 -1.96 8.92
C HIS A 112 6.07 -0.98 8.44
N PHE A 113 4.99 -1.50 7.87
CA PHE A 113 3.88 -0.70 7.38
C PHE A 113 2.59 -1.04 8.12
N GLN A 114 1.71 -0.04 8.19
CA GLN A 114 0.34 -0.18 8.66
C GLN A 114 -0.59 -0.09 7.46
N CYS A 115 -1.36 -1.15 7.20
CA CYS A 115 -2.47 -1.12 6.27
C CYS A 115 -3.77 -0.96 7.07
N VAL A 116 -4.56 0.07 6.77
CA VAL A 116 -5.79 0.41 7.51
C VAL A 116 -6.98 0.53 6.55
N PRO A 117 -8.19 0.13 6.96
CA PRO A 117 -9.40 0.52 6.24
C PRO A 117 -9.62 2.02 6.34
N LYS A 118 -10.20 2.62 5.30
CA LYS A 118 -10.58 4.04 5.25
C LYS A 118 -11.78 4.35 6.16
N THR A 119 -12.61 3.35 6.46
CA THR A 119 -13.61 3.46 7.53
C THR A 119 -13.05 3.01 8.87
N HIS A 120 -13.67 3.47 9.95
CA HIS A 120 -13.23 3.12 11.29
C HIS A 120 -13.84 1.78 11.74
N ILE A 121 -12.99 0.75 11.81
CA ILE A 121 -13.26 -0.47 12.56
C ILE A 121 -12.35 -0.42 13.77
N ARG A 122 -12.85 -0.58 15.00
CA ARG A 122 -12.05 -0.33 16.22
C ARG A 122 -10.79 -1.20 16.30
N ASP A 123 -10.92 -2.51 16.05
CA ASP A 123 -9.87 -3.50 16.28
C ASP A 123 -10.28 -4.84 15.64
N PRO A 124 -9.39 -5.85 15.52
CA PRO A 124 -9.74 -7.12 14.88
C PRO A 124 -10.81 -7.94 15.61
N LYS A 125 -11.14 -7.67 16.90
CA LYS A 125 -12.26 -8.36 17.57
C LYS A 125 -13.63 -7.89 17.05
N LYS A 126 -13.69 -6.73 16.38
CA LYS A 126 -14.92 -6.21 15.76
C LYS A 126 -15.15 -6.72 14.34
N LEU A 127 -14.22 -7.49 13.79
CA LEU A 127 -14.40 -8.16 12.51
C LEU A 127 -15.45 -9.28 12.63
N THR A 128 -16.31 -9.36 11.61
CA THR A 128 -17.28 -10.44 11.42
C THR A 128 -17.05 -11.16 10.10
N HIS A 129 -17.77 -12.26 9.85
CA HIS A 129 -17.68 -13.00 8.59
C HIS A 129 -17.79 -12.11 7.34
N LYS A 130 -18.66 -11.09 7.40
CA LYS A 130 -18.86 -10.13 6.29
C LYS A 130 -17.61 -9.30 5.98
N ASP A 131 -16.62 -9.25 6.87
CA ASP A 131 -15.39 -8.47 6.74
C ASP A 131 -14.22 -9.24 6.13
N ILE A 132 -14.38 -10.53 5.83
CA ILE A 132 -13.37 -11.35 5.15
C ILE A 132 -12.88 -10.69 3.85
N PRO A 133 -13.74 -10.15 2.96
CA PRO A 133 -13.28 -9.49 1.74
C PRO A 133 -12.36 -8.29 2.03
N LEU A 134 -12.65 -7.50 3.06
CA LEU A 134 -11.81 -6.38 3.47
C LEU A 134 -10.45 -6.87 3.97
N VAL A 135 -10.42 -7.90 4.81
CA VAL A 135 -9.14 -8.46 5.33
C VAL A 135 -8.29 -8.99 4.17
N ARG A 136 -8.90 -9.70 3.22
CA ARG A 136 -8.20 -10.18 2.01
C ARG A 136 -7.68 -9.02 1.16
N GLU A 137 -8.46 -7.94 1.01
CA GLU A 137 -8.01 -6.73 0.32
C GLU A 137 -6.81 -6.07 1.01
N MET A 138 -6.82 -5.97 2.35
CA MET A 138 -5.70 -5.44 3.12
C MET A 138 -4.41 -6.24 2.89
N VAL A 139 -4.51 -7.58 2.89
CA VAL A 139 -3.37 -8.48 2.63
C VAL A 139 -2.88 -8.32 1.19
N ASN A 140 -3.79 -8.36 0.22
CA ASN A 140 -3.45 -8.24 -1.20
C ASN A 140 -2.75 -6.92 -1.51
N CYS A 141 -3.26 -5.81 -0.97
CA CYS A 141 -2.63 -4.49 -1.10
C CYS A 141 -1.21 -4.49 -0.49
N GLY A 142 -1.04 -5.12 0.68
CA GLY A 142 0.27 -5.28 1.31
C GLY A 142 1.24 -6.14 0.51
N LYS A 143 0.80 -7.30 -0.01
CA LYS A 143 1.62 -8.16 -0.87
C LYS A 143 2.02 -7.44 -2.14
N GLN A 144 1.11 -6.71 -2.79
CA GLN A 144 1.41 -5.90 -3.98
C GLN A 144 2.42 -4.80 -3.69
N LEU A 145 2.34 -4.12 -2.53
CA LEU A 145 3.35 -3.14 -2.13
C LEU A 145 4.73 -3.79 -2.02
N VAL A 146 4.83 -4.95 -1.35
CA VAL A 146 6.11 -5.67 -1.19
C VAL A 146 6.68 -6.11 -2.54
N THR A 147 5.86 -6.69 -3.42
CA THR A 147 6.32 -7.16 -4.74
C THR A 147 6.68 -6.00 -5.66
N ASN A 148 5.80 -5.01 -5.79
CA ASN A 148 5.88 -4.03 -6.87
C ASN A 148 6.74 -2.82 -6.51
N GLN A 149 6.78 -2.43 -5.23
CA GLN A 149 7.54 -1.25 -4.79
C GLN A 149 8.87 -1.62 -4.14
N LEU A 150 8.93 -2.74 -3.41
CA LEU A 150 10.16 -3.19 -2.76
C LEU A 150 10.95 -4.22 -3.57
N HIS A 151 10.32 -4.84 -4.58
CA HIS A 151 10.91 -5.93 -5.37
C HIS A 151 11.37 -7.10 -4.49
N LEU A 152 10.57 -7.44 -3.47
CA LEU A 152 10.82 -8.52 -2.52
C LEU A 152 9.71 -9.58 -2.59
N ASN A 153 10.00 -10.76 -2.05
CA ASN A 153 9.00 -11.83 -1.91
C ASN A 153 8.07 -11.54 -0.71
N PRO A 154 6.74 -11.40 -0.90
CA PRO A 154 5.80 -11.22 0.20
C PRO A 154 5.81 -12.37 1.22
N GLU A 155 6.19 -13.58 0.81
CA GLU A 155 6.26 -14.73 1.74
C GLU A 155 7.38 -14.58 2.78
N ASP A 156 8.37 -13.69 2.52
CA ASP A 156 9.36 -13.29 3.51
C ASP A 156 8.81 -12.29 4.56
N PHE A 157 7.55 -11.87 4.46
CA PHE A 157 6.93 -10.90 5.36
C PHE A 157 5.92 -11.56 6.29
N LEU A 158 5.72 -10.94 7.45
CA LEU A 158 4.68 -11.28 8.41
C LEU A 158 3.52 -10.31 8.21
N PHE A 159 2.33 -10.88 8.03
CA PHE A 159 1.07 -10.16 7.93
C PHE A 159 0.18 -10.55 9.11
N GLY A 160 -0.26 -9.59 9.89
CA GLY A 160 -1.16 -9.87 11.00
C GLY A 160 -1.51 -8.66 11.84
N PHE A 161 -2.24 -8.92 12.91
CA PHE A 161 -2.82 -7.89 13.77
C PHE A 161 -2.33 -8.04 15.20
N HIS A 162 -2.08 -6.91 15.87
CA HIS A 162 -2.06 -6.94 17.34
C HIS A 162 -3.45 -7.27 17.86
N TRP A 163 -3.51 -8.21 18.79
CA TRP A 163 -4.74 -8.68 19.39
C TRP A 163 -5.08 -7.85 20.63
N PRO A 164 -6.30 -7.29 20.73
CA PRO A 164 -6.69 -6.48 21.88
C PRO A 164 -6.58 -7.26 23.21
N PRO A 165 -6.07 -6.63 24.29
CA PRO A 165 -5.92 -5.17 24.46
C PRO A 165 -4.56 -4.58 24.02
N PHE A 166 -3.71 -5.32 23.32
CA PHE A 166 -2.33 -4.91 23.03
C PHE A 166 -2.14 -4.02 21.79
N ASN A 167 -3.20 -3.36 21.30
CA ASN A 167 -3.13 -2.43 20.18
C ASN A 167 -3.01 -0.97 20.66
N SER A 168 -2.01 -0.23 20.16
CA SER A 168 -1.78 1.17 20.56
C SER A 168 -2.77 2.17 19.95
N VAL A 169 -3.38 1.83 18.80
CA VAL A 169 -4.39 2.65 18.12
C VAL A 169 -5.66 1.81 17.96
N HIS A 170 -6.79 2.36 18.38
CA HIS A 170 -8.11 1.75 18.25
C HIS A 170 -8.72 1.97 16.87
N HIS A 171 -7.97 1.58 15.83
CA HIS A 171 -8.42 1.50 14.45
C HIS A 171 -7.76 0.26 13.85
N LEU A 172 -8.52 -0.63 13.21
CA LEU A 172 -8.04 -1.88 12.64
C LEU A 172 -6.82 -1.63 11.74
N HIS A 173 -5.71 -2.27 12.05
CA HIS A 173 -4.51 -2.10 11.25
C HIS A 173 -3.77 -3.43 11.10
N LEU A 174 -3.53 -3.81 9.85
CA LEU A 174 -2.70 -4.94 9.49
C LEU A 174 -1.24 -4.46 9.51
N HIS A 175 -0.43 -5.11 10.34
CA HIS A 175 1.01 -4.98 10.33
C HIS A 175 1.58 -5.76 9.16
N ILE A 176 2.47 -5.12 8.40
CA ILE A 176 3.26 -5.71 7.33
C ILE A 176 4.72 -5.57 7.74
N LEU A 177 5.32 -6.65 8.21
CA LEU A 177 6.63 -6.67 8.86
C LEU A 177 7.60 -7.54 8.07
N GLY A 178 8.78 -7.04 7.69
CA GLY A 178 9.78 -7.89 7.09
C GLY A 178 11.03 -7.21 6.57
N PRO A 179 11.91 -7.97 5.91
CA PRO A 179 11.87 -9.44 5.77
C PRO A 179 12.12 -10.18 7.10
N LYS A 180 11.44 -11.30 7.35
CA LYS A 180 11.53 -12.15 8.55
C LYS A 180 12.97 -12.53 8.90
N ARG A 181 13.80 -12.84 7.90
CA ARG A 181 15.23 -13.19 8.06
C ARG A 181 16.10 -12.10 8.72
N PHE A 182 15.66 -10.83 8.68
CA PHE A 182 16.38 -9.71 9.29
C PHE A 182 15.71 -9.21 10.57
N MET A 183 14.62 -9.83 10.99
CA MET A 183 13.93 -9.47 12.23
C MET A 183 14.68 -10.05 13.41
N LYS A 184 14.98 -9.21 14.40
CA LYS A 184 15.45 -9.70 15.70
C LYS A 184 14.33 -10.52 16.36
N PHE A 185 14.71 -11.52 17.13
CA PHE A 185 13.74 -12.26 17.93
C PHE A 185 12.91 -11.28 18.78
N ASN A 186 11.59 -11.34 18.63
CA ASN A 186 10.66 -10.53 19.40
C ASN A 186 9.51 -11.44 19.87
N PRO A 187 9.38 -11.68 21.19
CA PRO A 187 8.36 -12.57 21.73
C PRO A 187 6.93 -12.08 21.46
N MET A 188 6.73 -10.80 21.13
CA MET A 188 5.42 -10.25 20.77
C MET A 188 4.79 -10.94 19.56
N PHE A 189 5.60 -11.40 18.61
CA PHE A 189 5.14 -12.10 17.41
C PHE A 189 5.03 -13.62 17.62
N ASN A 190 5.29 -14.11 18.83
CA ASN A 190 5.10 -15.50 19.17
C ASN A 190 3.62 -15.77 19.48
N SER A 191 3.04 -16.72 18.76
CA SER A 191 1.62 -17.10 18.87
C SER A 191 1.21 -17.55 20.27
N ARG A 192 2.16 -18.01 21.10
CA ARG A 192 1.92 -18.44 22.50
C ARG A 192 1.41 -17.32 23.40
N PHE A 193 1.83 -16.08 23.18
CA PHE A 193 1.42 -14.96 24.04
C PHE A 193 0.10 -14.33 23.61
N ASN A 194 -0.47 -14.76 22.47
CA ASN A 194 -1.73 -14.23 21.92
C ASN A 194 -1.74 -12.69 21.78
N ILE A 195 -0.57 -12.07 21.63
CA ILE A 195 -0.41 -10.62 21.43
C ILE A 195 -0.53 -10.28 19.93
N PHE A 196 -0.06 -11.17 19.06
CA PHE A 196 -0.13 -11.02 17.62
C PHE A 196 -0.83 -12.25 17.02
N ARG A 197 -1.73 -12.03 16.06
CA ARG A 197 -2.33 -13.10 15.25
C ARG A 197 -2.02 -12.86 13.79
N ASP A 198 -1.49 -13.89 13.13
CA ASP A 198 -1.33 -13.90 11.69
C ASP A 198 -2.69 -13.84 10.98
N VAL A 199 -2.67 -13.39 9.74
CA VAL A 199 -3.92 -13.16 8.99
C VAL A 199 -4.68 -14.45 8.68
N GLU A 200 -3.99 -15.57 8.47
CA GLU A 200 -4.65 -16.87 8.18
C GLU A 200 -5.46 -17.33 9.39
N ARG A 201 -4.90 -17.22 10.59
CA ARG A 201 -5.64 -17.48 11.84
C ARG A 201 -6.88 -16.59 11.95
N VAL A 202 -6.77 -15.29 11.67
CA VAL A 202 -7.91 -14.37 11.74
C VAL A 202 -8.99 -14.74 10.71
N LEU A 203 -8.61 -15.06 9.47
CA LEU A 203 -9.55 -15.46 8.43
C LEU A 203 -10.30 -16.75 8.81
N ASN A 204 -9.59 -17.78 9.28
CA ASN A 204 -10.19 -19.05 9.73
C ASN A 204 -11.19 -18.84 10.88
N GLU A 205 -10.87 -17.93 11.82
CA GLU A 205 -11.78 -17.57 12.92
C GLU A 205 -13.01 -16.78 12.44
N LEU A 206 -12.93 -16.05 11.33
CA LEU A 206 -14.08 -15.35 10.75
C LEU A 206 -14.97 -16.31 9.96
N GLU A 207 -14.38 -17.27 9.25
CA GLU A 207 -15.09 -18.32 8.50
C GLU A 207 -15.90 -19.22 9.45
N SER A 208 -15.30 -19.66 10.56
CA SER A 208 -15.99 -20.49 11.56
C SER A 208 -17.12 -19.78 12.32
N LYS A 209 -17.18 -18.44 12.31
CA LYS A 209 -18.31 -17.70 12.90
C LYS A 209 -19.58 -17.76 12.06
N GLN A 210 -19.49 -18.06 10.76
CA GLN A 210 -20.68 -18.17 9.90
C GLN A 210 -21.45 -19.47 10.16
N SER A 211 -20.76 -20.55 10.51
CA SER A 211 -21.37 -21.87 10.70
C SER A 211 -22.21 -22.02 11.98
N VAL A 212 -22.34 -20.95 12.79
CA VAL A 212 -23.04 -20.95 14.09
C VAL A 212 -24.23 -19.97 14.10
N SER A 213 -24.52 -19.29 12.99
CA SER A 213 -25.62 -18.33 12.85
C SER A 213 -26.60 -18.75 11.76
#